data_AF-A0AA35N7K4-F1
#
_entry.id   AF-A0AA35N7K4-F1
#
_cell.length_a   1.000
_cell.length_b   1.000
_cell.length_c   1.000
_cell.angle_alpha   90.00
_cell.angle_beta   90.00
_cell.angle_gamma   90.00
#
_symmetry.space_group_name_H-M   'P 1'
#
loop_
_entity.id
_entity.type
_entity.pdbx_description
1 polymer ?
#
loop_
_entity_poly.entity_id
_entity_poly.type
_entity_poly.pdbx_seq_one_letter_code
_entity_poly.pdbx_strand_id
1 'polypeptide(L)'
;MTRLSTQEARFFSSGVEYRVNAGTSCNTAITAAGAMLSSVNCLLGQLIGDGADGSCELYAIRVLTVQCEALLEAIEIPVRDMEDIAPQNQVSSVRGAEVSQ
;
A
#
# COMPACT_ATOMS: atom_id res chain seq x y z
N MET A 1 -17.47 -14.89 11.99
CA MET A 1 -16.76 -13.61 12.23
C MET A 1 -15.69 -13.48 11.18
N THR A 2 -15.65 -12.37 10.44
CA THR A 2 -14.74 -12.17 9.29
C THR A 2 -13.50 -11.44 9.77
N ARG A 3 -12.32 -12.06 9.67
CA ARG A 3 -11.03 -11.40 9.93
C ARG A 3 -10.73 -10.48 8.75
N LEU A 4 -10.51 -9.20 9.03
CA LEU A 4 -10.03 -8.23 8.03
C LEU A 4 -8.51 -8.21 8.11
N SER A 5 -7.89 -9.05 7.28
CA SER A 5 -6.44 -9.13 7.11
C SER A 5 -6.12 -9.49 5.67
N THR A 6 -4.90 -9.22 5.24
CA THR A 6 -4.42 -9.67 3.94
C THR A 6 -4.57 -11.17 3.80
N GLN A 7 -4.95 -11.61 2.60
CA GLN A 7 -4.81 -12.99 2.19
C GLN A 7 -3.43 -13.18 1.55
N GLU A 8 -2.97 -14.43 1.49
CA GLU A 8 -1.75 -14.71 0.75
C GLU A 8 -2.00 -14.41 -0.73
N ALA A 9 -1.17 -13.55 -1.30
CA ALA A 9 -1.17 -13.25 -2.73
C ALA A 9 0.25 -13.40 -3.27
N ARG A 10 0.37 -14.04 -4.43
CA ARG A 10 1.63 -14.21 -5.13
C ARG A 10 1.48 -13.70 -6.54
N PHE A 11 2.46 -12.94 -7.00
CA PHE A 11 2.49 -12.45 -8.37
C PHE A 11 3.92 -12.42 -8.88
N PHE A 12 4.06 -12.61 -10.19
CA PHE A 12 5.34 -12.58 -10.88
C PHE A 12 5.43 -11.30 -11.69
N SER A 13 6.53 -10.57 -11.53
CA SER A 13 6.84 -9.39 -12.34
C SER A 13 8.32 -9.37 -12.66
N SER A 14 8.66 -9.22 -13.94
CA SER A 14 10.04 -9.18 -14.43
C SER A 14 10.92 -10.36 -13.97
N GLY A 15 10.34 -11.56 -13.87
CA GLY A 15 11.04 -12.77 -13.42
C GLY A 15 11.26 -12.87 -11.90
N VAL A 16 10.79 -11.89 -11.12
CA VAL A 16 10.82 -11.88 -9.66
C VAL A 16 9.45 -12.30 -9.12
N GLU A 17 9.44 -13.24 -8.17
CA GLU A 17 8.23 -13.59 -7.40
C GLU A 17 8.07 -12.61 -6.25
N TYR A 18 6.90 -11.98 -6.17
CA TYR A 18 6.48 -11.16 -5.04
C TYR A 18 5.41 -11.89 -4.26
N ARG A 19 5.48 -11.78 -2.93
CA ARG A 19 4.53 -12.40 -2.02
C ARG A 19 4.02 -11.38 -1.01
N VAL A 20 2.69 -11.27 -0.93
CA VAL A 20 2.00 -10.68 0.21
C VAL A 20 1.63 -11.83 1.13
N ASN A 21 2.18 -11.84 2.35
CA ASN A 21 1.87 -12.87 3.33
C ASN A 21 0.48 -12.64 3.94
N ALA A 22 -0.23 -13.73 4.22
CA ALA A 22 -1.49 -13.67 4.93
C ALA A 22 -1.31 -13.15 6.35
N GLY A 23 -2.36 -12.51 6.88
CA GLY A 23 -2.44 -12.11 8.29
C GLY A 23 -1.83 -10.76 8.63
N THR A 24 -1.29 -10.04 7.64
CA THR A 24 -0.93 -8.62 7.79
C THR A 24 -2.21 -7.79 7.84
N SER A 25 -2.22 -6.68 8.58
CA SER A 25 -3.34 -5.72 8.54
C SER A 25 -3.46 -5.15 7.11
N CYS A 26 -4.69 -5.06 6.60
CA CYS A 26 -5.02 -4.40 5.34
C CYS A 26 -4.58 -2.94 5.38
N ASN A 27 -4.76 -2.22 6.50
CA ASN A 27 -4.25 -0.86 6.64
C ASN A 27 -2.72 -0.79 6.48
N THR A 28 -1.99 -1.72 7.11
CA THR A 28 -0.52 -1.82 6.96
C THR A 28 -0.14 -2.03 5.50
N ALA A 29 -0.85 -2.90 4.79
CA ALA A 29 -0.60 -3.15 3.37
C ALA A 29 -0.90 -1.92 2.49
N ILE A 30 -1.99 -1.20 2.77
CA ILE A 30 -2.35 0.04 2.06
C ILE A 30 -1.29 1.12 2.29
N THR A 31 -0.87 1.32 3.55
CA THR A 31 0.17 2.28 3.91
C THR A 31 1.49 1.96 3.20
N ALA A 32 1.91 0.69 3.20
CA ALA A 32 3.11 0.25 2.49
C ALA A 32 3.00 0.49 0.98
N ALA A 33 1.84 0.22 0.37
CA ALA A 33 1.59 0.49 -1.04
C ALA A 33 1.68 1.99 -1.38
N GLY A 34 1.10 2.86 -0.54
CA GLY A 34 1.22 4.31 -0.68
C GLY A 34 2.68 4.79 -0.62
N ALA A 35 3.47 4.28 0.33
CA ALA A 35 4.89 4.62 0.44
C ALA A 35 5.72 4.16 -0.77
N MET A 36 5.42 2.97 -1.33
CA MET A 36 6.05 2.47 -2.55
C MET A 36 5.74 3.38 -3.75
N LEU A 37 4.48 3.76 -3.94
CA LEU A 37 4.09 4.66 -5.03
C LEU A 37 4.74 6.04 -4.86
N SER A 38 4.81 6.56 -3.62
CA SER A 38 5.44 7.86 -3.35
C SER A 38 6.91 7.87 -3.76
N SER A 39 7.60 6.76 -3.50
CA SER A 39 8.98 6.54 -3.95
C SER A 39 9.10 6.50 -5.48
N VAL A 40 8.16 5.83 -6.16
CA VAL A 40 8.09 5.81 -7.64
C VAL A 40 7.86 7.22 -8.19
N ASN A 41 6.96 7.99 -7.59
CA ASN A 41 6.68 9.37 -7.98
C ASN A 41 7.90 10.29 -7.83
N CYS A 42 8.71 10.09 -6.79
CA CYS A 42 9.97 10.80 -6.60
C CYS A 42 10.97 10.47 -7.73
N LEU A 43 11.16 9.17 -8.03
CA LEU A 43 12.06 8.71 -9.08
C LEU A 43 11.64 9.21 -10.47
N LEU A 44 10.35 9.12 -10.79
CA LEU A 44 9.81 9.65 -12.06
C LEU A 44 10.00 11.17 -12.15
N GLY A 45 9.79 11.89 -11.05
CA GLY A 45 10.04 13.33 -11.00
C GLY A 45 11.49 13.69 -11.32
N GLN A 46 12.45 12.93 -10.80
CA GLN A 46 13.88 13.10 -11.10
C GLN A 46 14.18 12.81 -12.58
N LEU A 47 13.72 11.67 -13.10
CA LEU A 47 13.96 11.30 -14.51
C LEU A 47 13.39 12.32 -15.50
N ILE A 48 12.20 12.86 -15.22
CA ILE A 48 11.60 13.93 -16.04
C ILE A 48 12.42 15.22 -15.92
N GLY A 49 12.85 15.58 -14.71
CA GLY A 49 13.66 16.78 -14.45
C GLY A 49 15.05 16.73 -15.12
N ASP A 50 15.64 15.55 -15.18
CA ASP A 50 16.93 15.29 -15.83
C ASP A 50 16.83 15.22 -17.36
N GLY A 51 15.64 15.38 -17.93
CA GLY A 51 15.41 15.42 -19.37
C GLY A 51 15.55 14.06 -20.05
N ALA A 52 15.19 12.97 -19.36
CA ALA A 52 15.24 11.62 -19.93
C ALA A 52 14.43 11.52 -21.22
N ASP A 53 14.93 10.72 -22.17
CA ASP A 53 14.19 10.34 -23.37
C ASP A 53 12.84 9.71 -22.99
N GLY A 54 11.76 10.15 -23.65
CA GLY A 54 10.40 9.72 -23.30
C GLY A 54 9.79 10.45 -22.10
N SER A 55 10.17 11.70 -21.85
CA SER A 55 9.63 12.54 -20.77
C SER A 55 8.10 12.62 -20.76
N CYS A 56 7.45 12.55 -21.92
CA CYS A 56 5.99 12.51 -22.04
C CYS A 56 5.39 11.22 -21.48
N GLU A 57 5.96 10.07 -21.82
CA GLU A 57 5.56 8.76 -21.30
C GLU A 57 5.82 8.67 -19.80
N LEU A 58 6.97 9.15 -19.34
CA LEU A 58 7.30 9.23 -17.91
C LEU A 58 6.31 10.12 -17.15
N TYR A 59 5.91 11.24 -17.73
CA TYR A 59 4.88 12.10 -17.15
C TYR A 59 3.52 11.41 -17.08
N ALA A 60 3.11 10.70 -18.12
CA ALA A 60 1.87 9.92 -18.12
C ALA A 60 1.88 8.84 -17.04
N ILE A 61 2.99 8.10 -16.89
CA ILE A 61 3.17 7.12 -15.82
C ILE A 61 3.05 7.80 -14.45
N ARG A 62 3.72 8.93 -14.25
CA ARG A 62 3.67 9.69 -13.00
C ARG A 62 2.25 10.11 -12.63
N VAL A 63 1.46 10.58 -13.59
CA VAL A 63 0.04 10.93 -13.35
C VAL A 63 -0.76 9.72 -12.89
N LEU A 64 -0.58 8.55 -13.51
CA LEU A 64 -1.24 7.31 -13.09
C LEU A 64 -0.80 6.87 -11.69
N THR A 65 0.49 7.00 -11.36
CA THR A 65 1.02 6.70 -10.02
C THR A 65 0.40 7.59 -8.96
N VAL A 66 0.33 8.91 -9.18
CA VAL A 66 -0.37 9.85 -8.29
C VAL A 66 -1.86 9.49 -8.12
N GLN A 67 -2.52 9.07 -9.20
CA GLN A 67 -3.93 8.67 -9.11
C GLN A 67 -4.11 7.40 -8.27
N CYS A 68 -3.20 6.43 -8.37
CA CYS A 68 -3.20 5.25 -7.51
C CYS A 68 -2.96 5.60 -6.03
N GLU A 69 -2.06 6.54 -5.72
CA GLU A 69 -1.86 7.03 -4.36
C GLU A 69 -3.13 7.65 -3.79
N ALA A 70 -3.77 8.55 -4.54
CA ALA A 70 -5.00 9.20 -4.11
C ALA A 70 -6.13 8.18 -3.84
N LEU A 71 -6.21 7.12 -4.64
CA LEU A 71 -7.18 6.04 -4.41
C LEU A 71 -6.87 5.23 -3.14
N LEU A 72 -5.58 4.97 -2.84
CA LEU A 72 -5.17 4.28 -1.62
C LEU A 72 -5.43 5.14 -0.38
N GLU A 73 -5.10 6.43 -0.42
CA GLU A 73 -5.40 7.37 0.68
C GLU A 73 -6.91 7.47 0.95
N ALA A 74 -7.72 7.49 -0.11
CA ALA A 74 -9.17 7.57 0.02
C ALA A 74 -9.79 6.35 0.75
N ILE A 75 -9.13 5.19 0.70
CA ILE A 75 -9.61 3.97 1.36
C ILE A 75 -8.90 3.65 2.68
N GLU A 76 -7.80 4.33 3.02
CA GLU A 76 -7.00 4.07 4.23
C GLU A 76 -7.84 4.23 5.51
N ILE A 77 -8.48 5.39 5.69
CA ILE A 77 -9.28 5.67 6.88
C ILE A 77 -10.47 4.70 7.01
N PRO A 78 -11.32 4.48 5.99
CA PRO A 78 -12.39 3.50 6.08
C PRO A 78 -11.90 2.09 6.41
N VAL A 79 -10.78 1.65 5.84
CA VAL A 79 -10.22 0.32 6.12
C VAL A 79 -9.73 0.24 7.56
N ARG A 80 -9.01 1.26 8.04
CA ARG A 80 -8.55 1.33 9.43
C ARG A 80 -9.71 1.26 10.42
N ASP A 81 -10.76 2.06 10.20
CA ASP A 81 -11.94 2.07 11.05
C ASP A 81 -12.65 0.70 11.06
N MET A 82 -12.72 0.04 9.90
CA MET A 82 -13.26 -1.31 9.77
C MET A 82 -12.39 -2.37 10.46
N GLU A 83 -11.07 -2.23 10.41
CA GLU A 83 -10.15 -3.12 11.13
C GLU A 83 -10.24 -2.96 12.65
N ASP A 84 -10.42 -1.74 13.15
CA ASP A 84 -10.53 -1.44 14.57
C ASP A 84 -11.82 -2.00 15.18
N ILE A 85 -12.93 -2.03 14.44
CA ILE A 85 -14.18 -2.63 14.91
C ILE A 85 -14.19 -4.16 14.81
N ALA A 86 -13.23 -4.78 14.11
CA ALA A 86 -13.18 -6.22 13.92
C ALA A 86 -12.65 -6.95 15.18
N PRO A 87 -13.47 -7.77 15.86
CA PRO A 87 -13.11 -8.36 17.16
C PRO A 87 -11.96 -9.39 17.10
N GLN A 88 -11.51 -9.77 15.90
CA GLN A 88 -10.40 -10.72 15.72
C GLN A 88 -9.06 -10.05 15.38
N ASN A 89 -9.03 -8.72 15.20
CA ASN A 89 -7.78 -7.97 15.02
C ASN A 89 -7.21 -7.61 16.41
N GLN A 90 -6.74 -8.62 17.14
CA GLN A 90 -6.07 -8.49 18.44
C GLN A 90 -4.73 -7.71 18.39
N VAL A 91 -4.35 -7.18 17.23
CA VAL A 91 -3.10 -6.42 17.02
C VAL A 91 -3.34 -4.91 16.83
N SER A 92 -4.59 -4.43 16.89
CA SER A 92 -4.85 -2.99 16.86
C SER A 92 -4.36 -2.35 18.17
N SER A 93 -3.33 -1.51 18.07
CA SER A 93 -2.81 -0.71 19.18
C SER A 93 -3.83 0.31 19.70
N VAL A 94 -4.88 0.61 18.93
CA VAL A 94 -5.97 1.53 19.29
C VAL A 94 -6.88 0.94 20.37
N ARG A 95 -6.95 -0.40 20.49
CA ARG A 95 -7.82 -1.10 21.46
C ARG A 95 -7.11 -1.71 22.66
N GLY A 96 -5.85 -1.36 22.91
CA GLY A 96 -5.16 -1.80 24.11
C GLY A 96 -5.03 -3.33 24.18
N ALA A 97 -4.55 -3.95 23.10
CA ALA A 97 -4.04 -5.31 23.18
C ALA A 97 -2.85 -5.31 24.15
N GLU A 98 -3.13 -5.64 25.41
CA GLU A 98 -2.12 -5.92 26.41
C GLU A 98 -1.18 -6.96 25.78
N VAL A 99 0.09 -6.59 25.70
CA VAL A 99 1.19 -7.51 25.41
C VAL A 99 1.10 -8.59 26.49
N SER A 100 0.51 -9.74 26.15
CA SER A 100 0.72 -10.93 26.96
C SER A 100 2.16 -11.37 26.73
N GLN A 101 2.86 -11.43 27.87
CA GLN A 101 4.30 -11.60 28.10
C GLN A 101 5.02 -12.57 27.15
#